data_AF-A0A7C5EP52-F1
#
_entry.id   AF-A0A7C5EP52-F1
#
_cell.length_a   1.000
_cell.length_b   1.000
_cell.length_c   1.000
_cell.angle_alpha   90.00
_cell.angle_beta   90.00
_cell.angle_gamma   90.00
#
_symmetry.space_group_name_H-M   'P 1'
#
loop_
_entity.id
_entity.type
_entity.pdbx_description
1 polymer ?
#
loop_
_entity_poly.entity_id
_entity_poly.type
_entity_poly.pdbx_seq_one_letter_code
_entity_poly.pdbx_strand_id
1 'polypeptide(L)'
;MLAWLNGLPEVQSILRDQFDGRPISDQNLSTWRQGGYQEWLAREQDYEAARKATEHAQYICASLGLDPSDALTMIVTGHMVRLLNGEATPEDVARLGPILSALTRRDEVALARQRFEEQKRRNAQAAETLSAVAASGGISPETLKKIEEAIALL
;
A
#
# COMPACT_ATOMS: atom_id res chain seq x y z
N MET A 1 32.33 -39.44 -1.18
CA MET A 1 31.51 -39.17 0.01
C MET A 1 30.11 -38.61 -0.32
N LEU A 2 29.84 -38.23 -1.59
CA LEU A 2 28.59 -37.57 -2.01
C LEU A 2 27.48 -38.50 -2.54
N ALA A 3 27.59 -39.81 -2.32
CA ALA A 3 26.59 -40.78 -2.81
C ALA A 3 25.19 -40.51 -2.25
N TRP A 4 25.12 -40.03 -1.00
CA TRP A 4 23.85 -39.65 -0.36
C TRP A 4 23.20 -38.43 -1.05
N LEU A 5 23.99 -37.44 -1.48
CA LEU A 5 23.48 -36.22 -2.12
C LEU A 5 23.08 -36.49 -3.58
N ASN A 6 23.93 -37.18 -4.33
CA ASN A 6 23.64 -37.59 -5.71
C ASN A 6 22.54 -38.67 -5.79
N GLY A 7 22.17 -39.28 -4.66
CA GLY A 7 21.10 -40.26 -4.55
C GLY A 7 19.70 -39.67 -4.38
N LEU A 8 19.58 -38.36 -4.08
CA LEU A 8 18.28 -37.72 -3.88
C LEU A 8 17.56 -37.51 -5.23
N PRO A 9 16.28 -37.94 -5.38
CA PRO A 9 15.52 -37.79 -6.62
C PRO A 9 15.48 -36.34 -7.14
N GLU A 10 15.35 -35.38 -6.23
CA GLU A 10 15.29 -33.95 -6.51
C GLU A 10 16.61 -33.45 -7.12
N VAL A 11 17.73 -33.86 -6.52
CA VAL A 11 19.08 -33.53 -7.02
C VAL A 11 19.28 -34.15 -8.41
N GLN A 12 18.89 -35.41 -8.60
CA GLN A 12 19.01 -36.07 -9.90
C GLN A 12 18.15 -35.40 -10.98
N SER A 13 16.97 -34.88 -10.63
CA SER A 13 16.15 -34.11 -11.59
C SER A 13 16.86 -32.84 -12.02
N ILE A 14 17.31 -32.04 -11.06
CA ILE A 14 18.03 -30.78 -11.35
C ILE A 14 19.28 -31.04 -12.17
N LEU A 15 20.06 -32.08 -11.83
CA LEU A 15 21.26 -32.44 -12.57
C LEU A 15 20.95 -32.81 -14.01
N ARG A 16 19.88 -33.59 -14.28
CA ARG A 16 19.46 -33.92 -15.65
C ARG A 16 19.01 -32.68 -16.43
N ASP A 17 18.23 -31.80 -15.80
CA ASP A 17 17.60 -30.67 -16.47
C ASP A 17 18.58 -29.52 -16.74
N GLN A 18 19.56 -29.32 -15.85
CA GLN A 18 20.43 -28.13 -15.86
C GLN A 18 21.93 -28.44 -16.02
N PHE A 19 22.36 -29.69 -15.84
CA PHE A 19 23.77 -30.07 -15.78
C PHE A 19 24.11 -31.36 -16.56
N ASP A 20 23.31 -31.72 -17.57
CA ASP A 20 23.48 -32.92 -18.42
C ASP A 20 23.55 -34.24 -17.63
N GLY A 21 22.94 -34.30 -16.45
CA GLY A 21 22.96 -35.45 -15.55
C GLY A 21 24.32 -35.70 -14.87
N ARG A 22 25.28 -34.76 -14.95
CA ARG A 22 26.61 -34.94 -14.36
C ARG A 22 26.53 -34.93 -12.82
N PRO A 23 27.12 -35.92 -12.12
CA PRO A 23 27.05 -35.97 -10.66
C PRO A 23 27.86 -34.86 -10.00
N ILE A 24 27.44 -34.46 -8.81
CA ILE A 24 28.18 -33.54 -7.94
C ILE A 24 29.47 -34.23 -7.48
N SER A 25 30.60 -33.56 -7.67
CA SER A 25 31.94 -34.02 -7.30
C SER A 25 32.47 -33.27 -6.08
N ASP A 26 33.41 -33.87 -5.35
CA ASP A 26 33.99 -33.19 -4.17
C ASP A 26 34.67 -31.86 -4.57
N GLN A 27 35.24 -31.80 -5.78
CA GLN A 27 35.84 -30.60 -6.34
C GLN A 27 34.81 -29.51 -6.64
N ASN A 28 33.72 -29.84 -7.36
CA ASN A 28 32.73 -28.82 -7.74
C ASN A 28 31.99 -28.26 -6.52
N LEU A 29 31.73 -29.10 -5.52
CA LEU A 29 31.11 -28.69 -4.26
C LEU A 29 32.05 -27.79 -3.47
N SER A 30 33.34 -28.11 -3.43
CA SER A 30 34.36 -27.27 -2.77
C SER A 30 34.48 -25.91 -3.44
N THR A 31 34.52 -25.86 -4.77
CA THR A 31 34.53 -24.60 -5.53
C THR A 31 33.26 -23.79 -5.28
N TRP A 32 32.08 -24.43 -5.27
CA TRP A 32 30.83 -23.74 -4.98
C TRP A 32 30.82 -23.15 -3.55
N ARG A 33 31.28 -23.90 -2.55
CA ARG A 33 31.38 -23.41 -1.16
C ARG A 33 32.29 -22.19 -1.00
N GLN A 34 33.34 -22.08 -1.81
CA GLN A 34 34.32 -21.00 -1.71
C GLN A 34 33.83 -19.67 -2.30
N GLY A 35 32.81 -19.67 -3.15
CA GLY A 35 32.27 -18.45 -3.77
C GLY A 35 30.77 -18.48 -3.94
N GLY A 36 30.26 -19.44 -4.74
CA GLY A 36 28.84 -19.55 -5.05
C GLY A 36 27.91 -19.66 -3.83
N TYR A 37 28.36 -20.25 -2.73
CA TYR A 37 27.61 -20.27 -1.47
C TYR A 37 27.47 -18.88 -0.84
N GLN A 38 28.52 -18.06 -0.86
CA GLN A 38 28.47 -16.70 -0.32
C GLN A 38 27.54 -15.81 -1.15
N GLU A 39 27.59 -15.93 -2.48
CA GLU A 39 26.68 -15.24 -3.38
C GLU A 39 25.22 -15.66 -3.18
N TRP A 40 24.98 -16.97 -3.02
CA TRP A 40 23.66 -17.50 -2.72
C TRP A 40 23.17 -17.00 -1.35
N LEU A 41 24.02 -17.04 -0.33
CA LEU A 41 23.67 -16.60 1.02
C LEU A 41 23.34 -15.11 1.08
N ALA A 42 24.10 -14.26 0.39
CA ALA A 42 23.81 -12.82 0.30
C ALA A 42 22.44 -12.59 -0.37
N ARG A 43 22.16 -13.30 -1.47
CA ARG A 43 20.85 -13.22 -2.14
C ARG A 43 19.71 -13.70 -1.25
N GLU A 44 19.92 -14.77 -0.48
CA GLU A 44 18.92 -15.29 0.44
C GLU A 44 18.65 -14.31 1.59
N GLN A 45 19.69 -13.65 2.11
CA GLN A 45 19.56 -12.59 3.09
C GLN A 45 18.78 -11.39 2.55
N ASP A 46 19.05 -10.98 1.30
CA ASP A 46 18.31 -9.91 0.63
C ASP A 46 16.82 -10.27 0.44
N TYR A 47 16.52 -11.50 0.02
CA TYR A 47 15.15 -11.99 -0.10
C TYR A 47 14.42 -12.00 1.25
N GLU A 48 15.07 -12.48 2.30
CA GLU A 48 14.48 -12.51 3.63
C GLU A 48 14.25 -11.09 4.18
N ALA A 49 15.17 -10.16 3.93
CA ALA A 49 14.99 -8.76 4.27
C ALA A 49 13.80 -8.13 3.52
N ALA A 50 13.67 -8.40 2.21
CA ALA A 50 12.56 -7.92 1.39
C ALA A 50 11.22 -8.53 1.83
N ARG A 51 11.19 -9.82 2.19
CA ARG A 51 10.02 -10.50 2.72
C ARG A 51 9.56 -9.86 4.02
N LYS A 52 10.48 -9.70 4.99
CA LYS A 52 10.19 -9.03 6.28
C LYS A 52 9.69 -7.61 6.09
N ALA A 53 10.30 -6.85 5.17
CA ALA A 53 9.87 -5.50 4.84
C ALA A 53 8.44 -5.49 4.27
N THR A 54 8.11 -6.42 3.39
CA THR A 54 6.78 -6.53 2.78
C THR A 54 5.71 -6.91 3.81
N GLU A 55 5.99 -7.92 4.64
CA GLU A 55 5.08 -8.35 5.72
C GLU A 55 4.81 -7.22 6.71
N HIS A 56 5.86 -6.49 7.10
CA HIS A 56 5.72 -5.36 8.02
C HIS A 56 4.97 -4.18 7.36
N ALA A 57 5.19 -3.93 6.06
CA ALA A 57 4.49 -2.87 5.34
C ALA A 57 3.00 -3.18 5.24
N GLN A 58 2.65 -4.44 4.94
CA GLN A 58 1.27 -4.92 4.95
C GLN A 58 0.60 -4.76 6.32
N TYR A 59 1.32 -5.07 7.40
CA TYR A 59 0.81 -4.86 8.76
C TYR A 59 0.54 -3.38 9.06
N ILE A 60 1.49 -2.48 8.77
CA ILE A 60 1.32 -1.04 8.95
C ILE A 60 0.13 -0.54 8.12
N CYS A 61 0.07 -0.90 6.83
CA CYS A 61 -1.03 -0.54 5.95
C CYS A 61 -2.38 -0.99 6.49
N ALA A 62 -2.49 -2.24 6.95
CA ALA A 62 -3.72 -2.74 7.55
C ALA A 62 -4.13 -1.97 8.82
N SER A 63 -3.15 -1.60 9.66
CA SER A 63 -3.41 -0.85 10.89
C SER A 63 -3.83 0.61 10.66
N LEU A 64 -3.37 1.22 9.56
CA LEU A 64 -3.63 2.61 9.19
C LEU A 64 -4.73 2.75 8.13
N GLY A 65 -5.26 1.64 7.60
CA GLY A 65 -6.22 1.66 6.49
C GLY A 65 -5.62 2.15 5.16
N LEU A 66 -4.31 2.00 4.98
CA LEU A 66 -3.59 2.41 3.77
C LEU A 66 -3.52 1.28 2.74
N ASP A 67 -3.34 1.64 1.47
CA ASP A 67 -3.12 0.69 0.39
C ASP A 67 -1.68 0.12 0.43
N PRO A 68 -1.49 -1.21 0.57
CA PRO A 68 -0.18 -1.85 0.52
C PRO A 68 0.54 -1.74 -0.82
N SER A 69 -0.15 -1.39 -1.92
CA SER A 69 0.49 -1.20 -3.23
C SER A 69 1.33 0.08 -3.33
N ASP A 70 1.35 0.88 -2.26
CA ASP A 70 2.10 2.12 -2.23
C ASP A 70 3.61 1.89 -2.06
N ALA A 71 4.36 2.22 -3.11
CA ALA A 71 5.81 2.11 -3.14
C ALA A 71 6.49 2.86 -1.99
N LEU A 72 5.93 3.99 -1.53
CA LEU A 72 6.52 4.76 -0.43
C LEU A 72 6.44 4.02 0.91
N THR A 73 5.34 3.32 1.19
CA THR A 73 5.18 2.53 2.42
C THR A 73 6.13 1.35 2.46
N MET A 74 6.32 0.66 1.32
CA MET A 74 7.29 -0.44 1.22
C MET A 74 8.72 0.04 1.44
N ILE A 75 9.09 1.20 0.86
CA ILE A 75 10.43 1.77 1.00
C ILE A 75 10.71 2.18 2.46
N VAL A 76 9.79 2.92 3.11
CA VAL A 76 9.95 3.29 4.54
C VAL A 76 10.11 2.04 5.39
N THR A 77 9.26 1.04 5.16
CA THR A 77 9.28 -0.17 5.96
C THR A 77 10.58 -0.96 5.79
N GLY A 78 11.10 -1.06 4.57
CA GLY A 78 12.40 -1.69 4.32
C GLY A 78 13.55 -1.01 5.08
N HIS A 79 13.60 0.32 5.06
CA HIS A 79 14.60 1.07 5.82
C HIS A 79 14.42 0.91 7.34
N MET A 80 13.17 0.85 7.84
CA MET A 80 12.89 0.61 9.26
C MET A 80 13.31 -0.80 9.72
N VAL A 81 13.05 -1.83 8.92
CA VAL A 81 13.47 -3.22 9.26
C VAL A 81 14.99 -3.30 9.34
N ARG A 82 15.71 -2.71 8.39
CA ARG A 82 17.18 -2.64 8.44
C ARG A 82 17.67 -1.90 9.68
N LEU A 83 17.01 -0.81 10.07
CA LEU A 83 17.31 -0.09 11.30
C LEU A 83 17.14 -0.96 12.55
N LEU A 84 16.02 -1.68 12.65
CA LEU A 84 15.69 -2.53 13.78
C LEU A 84 16.62 -3.75 13.90
N ASN A 85 17.12 -4.27 12.78
CA ASN A 85 18.10 -5.36 12.76
C ASN A 85 19.54 -4.89 13.01
N GLY A 86 19.80 -3.59 13.13
CA GLY A 86 21.16 -3.05 13.24
C GLY A 86 21.95 -3.05 11.92
N GLU A 87 21.26 -3.21 10.79
CA GLU A 87 21.81 -3.30 9.42
C GLU A 87 21.65 -1.97 8.64
N ALA A 88 21.11 -0.94 9.29
CA ALA A 88 20.94 0.37 8.69
C ALA A 88 22.27 1.11 8.58
N THR A 89 22.50 1.67 7.40
CA THR A 89 23.57 2.64 7.17
C THR A 89 23.11 4.05 7.58
N PRO A 90 24.03 5.00 7.82
CA PRO A 90 23.69 6.40 8.02
C PRO A 90 22.86 6.99 6.86
N GLU A 91 23.08 6.50 5.64
CA GLU A 91 22.31 6.90 4.46
C GLU A 91 20.85 6.40 4.52
N ASP A 92 20.62 5.17 4.99
CA ASP A 92 19.28 4.64 5.20
C ASP A 92 18.48 5.50 6.18
N VAL A 93 19.12 5.94 7.27
CA VAL A 93 18.49 6.83 8.26
C VAL A 93 18.19 8.21 7.67
N ALA A 94 19.14 8.77 6.90
CA ALA A 94 18.96 10.08 6.27
C ALA A 94 17.81 10.09 5.25
N ARG A 95 17.55 8.97 4.58
CA ARG A 95 16.48 8.83 3.58
C ARG A 95 15.07 8.73 4.19
N LEU A 96 14.94 8.36 5.47
CA LEU A 96 13.63 8.21 6.12
C LEU A 96 12.85 9.54 6.23
N GLY A 97 13.51 10.64 6.58
CA GLY A 97 12.85 11.93 6.82
C GLY A 97 12.05 12.47 5.62
N PRO A 98 12.64 12.57 4.42
CA PRO A 98 11.93 13.01 3.22
C PRO A 98 10.75 12.10 2.83
N ILE A 99 10.90 10.79 2.98
CA ILE A 99 9.88 9.81 2.57
C ILE A 99 8.69 9.86 3.54
N LEU A 100 8.94 9.91 4.85
CA LEU A 100 7.89 10.12 5.86
C LEU A 100 7.15 11.44 5.62
N SER A 101 7.86 12.51 5.30
CA SER A 101 7.25 13.81 4.98
C SER A 101 6.35 13.73 3.74
N ALA A 102 6.75 12.96 2.72
CA ALA A 102 5.96 12.76 1.51
C ALA A 102 4.67 11.96 1.78
N LEU A 103 4.74 10.93 2.63
CA LEU A 103 3.58 10.14 3.07
C LEU A 103 2.58 11.03 3.83
N THR A 104 3.04 11.79 4.83
CA THR A 104 2.16 12.69 5.61
C THR A 104 1.46 13.71 4.73
N ARG A 105 2.19 14.35 3.79
CA ARG A 105 1.59 15.32 2.86
C ARG A 105 0.54 14.69 1.95
N ARG A 106 0.74 13.44 1.54
CA ARG A 106 -0.24 12.74 0.71
C ARG A 106 -1.54 12.52 1.47
N ASP A 107 -1.45 12.10 2.73
CA ASP A 107 -2.61 11.85 3.57
C ASP A 107 -3.38 13.14 3.84
N GLU A 108 -2.69 14.25 4.10
CA GLU A 108 -3.31 15.58 4.24
C GLU A 108 -4.13 15.97 2.99
N VAL A 109 -3.58 15.74 1.79
CA VAL A 109 -4.29 16.03 0.53
C VAL A 109 -5.51 15.12 0.34
N ALA A 110 -5.38 13.83 0.67
CA ALA A 110 -6.49 12.88 0.60
C ALA A 110 -7.64 13.27 1.56
N LEU A 111 -7.30 13.59 2.81
CA LEU A 111 -8.24 14.08 3.82
C LEU A 111 -8.91 15.39 3.40
N ALA A 112 -8.16 16.34 2.84
CA ALA A 112 -8.72 17.60 2.36
C ALA A 112 -9.74 17.38 1.22
N ARG A 113 -9.44 16.48 0.28
CA ARG A 113 -10.38 16.10 -0.79
C ARG A 113 -11.65 15.47 -0.23
N GLN A 114 -11.52 14.53 0.70
CA GLN A 114 -12.67 13.88 1.33
C GLN A 114 -13.59 14.91 2.01
N ARG A 115 -13.02 15.84 2.77
CA ARG A 115 -13.77 16.92 3.42
C ARG A 115 -14.48 17.82 2.41
N PHE A 116 -13.81 18.15 1.31
CA PHE A 116 -14.41 18.97 0.25
C PHE A 116 -15.62 18.28 -0.38
N GLU A 117 -15.51 16.98 -0.69
CA GLU A 117 -16.63 16.21 -1.23
C GLU A 117 -17.79 16.07 -0.25
N GLU A 118 -17.51 15.83 1.04
CA GLU A 118 -18.54 15.76 2.07
C GLU A 118 -19.25 17.11 2.23
N GLN A 119 -18.50 18.21 2.22
CA GLN A 119 -19.05 19.57 2.29
C GLN A 119 -19.92 19.89 1.08
N LYS A 120 -19.47 19.50 -0.13
CA LYS A 120 -20.23 19.67 -1.37
C LYS A 120 -21.56 18.92 -1.31
N ARG A 121 -21.55 17.69 -0.77
CA ARG A 121 -22.76 16.88 -0.57
C ARG A 121 -23.72 17.51 0.43
N ARG A 122 -23.21 18.02 1.56
CA ARG A 122 -24.01 18.75 2.56
C ARG A 122 -24.64 20.00 1.97
N ASN A 123 -23.88 20.80 1.21
CA ASN A 123 -24.38 22.00 0.58
C ASN A 123 -25.47 21.69 -0.46
N ALA A 124 -25.31 20.61 -1.24
CA ALA A 124 -26.33 20.16 -2.20
C ALA A 124 -27.64 19.75 -1.49
N GLN A 125 -27.55 18.95 -0.42
CA GLN A 125 -28.73 18.57 0.38
C GLN A 125 -29.39 19.77 1.05
N ALA A 126 -28.62 20.73 1.56
CA ALA A 126 -29.15 21.96 2.13
C ALA A 126 -29.87 22.80 1.07
N ALA A 127 -29.33 22.90 -0.14
CA ALA A 127 -29.96 23.60 -1.26
C ALA A 127 -31.27 22.92 -1.72
N GLU A 128 -31.30 21.59 -1.82
CA GLU A 128 -32.52 20.83 -2.10
C GLU A 128 -33.58 21.03 -1.01
N THR A 129 -33.18 20.98 0.26
CA THR A 129 -34.09 21.21 1.39
C THR A 129 -34.65 22.63 1.37
N LEU A 130 -33.80 23.64 1.12
CA LEU A 130 -34.25 25.03 1.00
C LEU A 130 -35.22 25.23 -0.16
N SER A 131 -34.93 24.60 -1.31
CA SER A 131 -35.79 24.65 -2.50
C SER A 131 -37.15 24.00 -2.25
N ALA A 132 -37.18 22.84 -1.56
CA ALA A 132 -38.41 22.16 -1.18
C ALA A 132 -39.26 22.98 -0.20
N VAL A 133 -38.63 23.62 0.80
CA VAL A 133 -39.32 24.51 1.74
C VAL A 133 -39.89 25.74 1.02
N ALA A 134 -39.10 26.38 0.14
CA ALA A 134 -39.57 27.51 -0.66
C ALA A 134 -40.76 27.15 -1.56
N ALA A 135 -40.77 25.95 -2.14
CA ALA A 135 -41.89 25.44 -2.93
C ALA A 135 -43.17 25.22 -2.09
N SER A 136 -43.03 24.92 -0.80
CA SER A 136 -44.16 24.71 0.13
C SER A 136 -44.67 25.97 0.82
N GLY A 137 -43.89 27.06 0.84
CA GLY A 137 -44.15 28.27 1.62
C GLY A 137 -44.87 29.42 0.90
N GLY A 138 -45.30 29.21 -0.35
CA GLY A 138 -46.04 30.23 -1.13
C GLY A 138 -47.54 30.27 -0.83
N ILE A 139 -48.15 31.45 -0.92
CA ILE A 139 -49.62 31.57 -0.93
C ILE A 139 -50.13 30.83 -2.18
N SER A 140 -51.01 29.84 -2.00
CA SER A 140 -51.52 29.08 -3.15
C SER A 140 -52.29 29.98 -4.12
N PRO A 141 -52.32 29.67 -5.43
CA PRO A 141 -53.07 30.47 -6.40
C PRO A 141 -54.55 30.65 -6.04
N GLU A 142 -55.20 29.63 -5.46
CA GLU A 142 -56.57 29.79 -4.95
C GLU A 142 -56.67 30.77 -3.76
N THR A 143 -55.67 30.79 -2.89
CA THR A 143 -55.65 31.69 -1.73
C THR A 143 -55.40 33.13 -2.17
N LEU A 144 -54.52 33.33 -3.16
CA LEU A 144 -54.28 34.64 -3.77
C LEU A 144 -55.55 35.19 -4.43
N LYS A 145 -56.24 34.36 -5.23
CA LYS A 145 -57.49 34.73 -5.89
C LYS A 145 -58.59 35.14 -4.90
N LYS A 146 -58.72 34.43 -3.78
CA LYS A 146 -59.67 34.78 -2.71
C LYS A 146 -59.35 36.13 -2.06
N ILE A 147 -58.07 36.45 -1.90
CA ILE A 147 -57.63 37.75 -1.35
C ILE A 147 -57.94 38.87 -2.35
N GLU A 148 -57.67 38.66 -3.64
CA GLU A 148 -57.97 39.62 -4.70
C GLU A 148 -59.48 39.90 -4.81
N GLU A 149 -60.32 38.85 -4.77
CA GLU A 149 -61.79 38.99 -4.78
C GLU A 149 -62.31 39.74 -3.55
N ALA A 150 -61.72 39.52 -2.37
CA ALA A 150 -62.10 40.21 -1.14
C ALA A 150 -61.70 41.70 -1.14
N ILE A 151 -60.58 42.04 -1.77
CA ILE A 151 -60.14 43.45 -1.93
C ILE A 151 -60.99 44.18 -2.97
N ALA A 152 -61.43 43.50 -4.03
CA ALA A 152 -62.27 44.08 -5.09
C ALA A 152 -63.73 44.38 -4.64
N LEU A 153 -64.12 43.91 -3.45
CA LEU A 153 -65.45 44.13 -2.85
C LEU A 153 -65.47 45.25 -1.79
N LEU A 154 -64.33 45.91 -1.54
CA LEU A 154 -64.17 47.10 -0.69
C LEU A 154 -64.14 48.38 -1.54
#